data_AF-A0A3D4QP91-F1
#
_entry.id   AF-A0A3D4QP91-F1
#
_cell.length_a   1.000
_cell.length_b   1.000
_cell.length_c   1.000
_cell.angle_alpha   90.00
_cell.angle_beta   90.00
_cell.angle_gamma   90.00
#
_symmetry.space_group_name_H-M   'P 1'
#
loop_
_entity.id
_entity.type
_entity.pdbx_description
1 polymer ?
#
loop_
_entity_poly.entity_id
_entity_poly.type
_entity_poly.pdbx_seq_one_letter_code
_entity_poly.pdbx_strand_id
1 'polypeptide(L)'
;GTINNKPDIKLKITPKALKKLPALQRKILDVCCEYVKPGGVLVYSTCTLNLEENQNLIWDFLECHQQFKLEDPSPFVPDNLKDAVKDSMIQLIPSLHQMDGFFISRMRRLS
;
A
#
# COMPACT_ATOMS: atom_id res chain seq x y z
N GLY A 1 -3.14 2.84 13.13
CA GLY A 1 -1.76 2.70 12.64
C GLY A 1 -0.83 2.87 13.81
N THR A 2 0.44 2.46 13.64
CA THR A 2 1.50 2.46 14.67
C THR A 2 1.71 3.81 15.39
N ILE A 3 1.13 4.90 14.86
CA ILE A 3 0.98 6.22 15.47
C ILE A 3 0.19 6.15 16.81
N ASN A 4 -0.78 5.24 16.95
CA ASN A 4 -1.52 5.03 18.21
C ASN A 4 -0.67 4.34 19.28
N ASN A 5 0.30 3.52 18.89
CA ASN A 5 1.17 2.77 19.80
C ASN A 5 2.50 3.47 20.10
N LYS A 6 2.79 4.61 19.46
CA LYS A 6 4.03 5.40 19.66
C LYS A 6 3.73 6.91 19.64
N PRO A 7 3.30 7.49 20.77
CA PRO A 7 2.95 8.92 20.86
C PRO A 7 4.10 9.85 20.50
N ASP A 8 5.36 9.40 20.62
CA ASP A 8 6.57 10.17 20.28
C ASP A 8 6.66 10.51 18.79
N ILE A 9 6.03 9.69 17.92
CA ILE A 9 6.02 9.90 16.48
C ILE A 9 5.10 11.07 16.10
N LYS A 10 3.96 11.26 16.81
CA LYS A 10 3.07 12.41 16.58
C LYS A 10 3.79 13.76 16.75
N LEU A 11 4.76 13.81 17.66
CA LEU A 11 5.52 15.03 17.97
C LEU A 11 6.64 15.34 16.96
N LYS A 12 7.07 14.36 16.16
CA LYS A 12 8.19 14.50 15.20
C LYS A 12 7.76 14.59 13.73
N ILE A 13 6.49 14.34 13.43
CA ILE A 13 5.96 14.46 12.06
C ILE A 13 5.80 15.94 11.72
N THR A 14 6.71 16.48 10.91
CA THR A 14 6.53 17.79 10.29
C THR A 14 5.79 17.64 8.96
N PRO A 15 4.91 18.58 8.58
CA PRO A 15 4.23 18.55 7.27
C PRO A 15 5.20 18.45 6.08
N LYS A 16 6.42 19.00 6.24
CA LYS A 16 7.50 18.94 5.26
C LYS A 16 8.11 17.54 5.12
N ALA A 17 8.15 16.74 6.20
CA ALA A 17 8.59 15.35 6.16
C ALA A 17 7.53 14.45 5.52
N LEU A 18 6.23 14.70 5.80
CA LEU A 18 5.12 13.98 5.16
C LEU A 18 5.11 14.15 3.63
N LYS A 19 5.36 15.38 3.13
CA LYS A 19 5.43 15.63 1.68
C LYS A 19 6.55 14.88 0.95
N LYS A 20 7.60 14.43 1.65
CA LYS A 20 8.71 13.68 1.04
C LYS A 20 8.50 12.17 1.07
N LEU A 21 7.53 11.70 1.84
CA LEU A 21 7.33 10.29 2.09
C LEU A 21 6.79 9.52 0.88
N PRO A 22 5.78 10.03 0.11
CA PRO A 22 5.33 9.37 -1.12
C PRO A 22 6.45 9.19 -2.15
N ALA A 23 7.30 10.21 -2.33
CA ALA A 23 8.41 10.14 -3.28
C ALA A 23 9.44 9.07 -2.88
N LEU A 24 9.70 8.90 -1.59
CA LEU A 24 10.58 7.84 -1.10
C LEU A 24 9.94 6.45 -1.26
N GLN A 25 8.66 6.30 -0.90
CA GLN A 25 7.91 5.06 -1.10
C GLN A 25 7.90 4.65 -2.58
N ARG A 26 7.70 5.60 -3.48
CA ARG A 26 7.75 5.36 -4.92
C ARG A 26 9.12 4.86 -5.38
N LYS A 27 10.20 5.53 -4.95
CA LYS A 27 11.56 5.09 -5.28
C LYS A 27 11.86 3.68 -4.77
N ILE A 28 11.38 3.33 -3.58
CA ILE A 28 11.53 1.97 -3.04
C ILE A 28 10.77 0.98 -3.94
N LEU A 29 9.53 1.29 -4.30
CA LEU A 29 8.70 0.44 -5.14
C LEU A 29 9.32 0.21 -6.53
N ASP A 30 9.82 1.28 -7.16
CA ASP A 30 10.49 1.23 -8.47
C ASP A 30 11.78 0.40 -8.43
N VAL A 31 12.49 0.35 -7.30
CA VAL A 31 13.67 -0.51 -7.16
C VAL A 31 13.24 -1.96 -6.90
N CYS A 32 12.26 -2.18 -6.04
CA CYS A 32 11.81 -3.52 -5.67
C CYS A 32 11.19 -4.28 -6.84
N CYS A 33 10.52 -3.59 -7.78
CA CYS A 33 9.86 -4.24 -8.91
C CYS A 33 10.84 -5.00 -9.84
N GLU A 34 12.07 -4.52 -9.97
CA GLU A 34 13.11 -5.14 -10.80
C GLU A 34 13.50 -6.54 -10.31
N TYR A 35 13.37 -6.79 -9.01
CA TYR A 35 13.71 -8.09 -8.39
C TYR A 35 12.58 -9.12 -8.47
N VAL A 36 11.40 -8.73 -8.98
CA VAL A 36 10.26 -9.63 -9.11
C VAL A 36 10.41 -10.37 -10.44
N LYS A 37 10.54 -11.69 -10.42
CA LYS A 37 10.57 -12.48 -11.65
C LYS A 37 9.22 -12.43 -12.41
N PRO A 38 9.19 -12.69 -13.73
CA PRO A 38 7.93 -12.86 -14.47
C PRO A 38 7.04 -13.92 -13.82
N GLY A 39 5.74 -13.64 -13.73
CA GLY A 39 4.76 -14.43 -12.96
C GLY A 39 4.83 -14.23 -11.45
N GLY A 40 5.85 -13.53 -10.94
CA GLY A 40 6.03 -13.19 -9.53
C GLY A 40 5.04 -12.12 -9.04
N VAL A 41 5.04 -11.89 -7.73
CA VAL A 41 4.09 -11.01 -7.06
C VAL A 41 4.84 -9.98 -6.22
N LEU A 42 4.43 -8.73 -6.33
CA LEU A 42 4.84 -7.62 -5.49
C LEU A 42 3.67 -7.21 -4.61
N VAL A 43 3.88 -7.17 -3.29
CA VAL A 43 2.89 -6.68 -2.33
C VAL A 43 3.41 -5.37 -1.75
N TYR A 44 2.60 -4.32 -1.85
CA TYR A 44 2.88 -3.04 -1.24
C TYR A 44 1.93 -2.83 -0.06
N SER A 45 2.45 -2.36 1.07
CA SER A 45 1.64 -2.12 2.26
C SER A 45 2.13 -0.93 3.08
N THR A 46 1.20 -0.14 3.61
CA THR A 46 1.51 1.01 4.47
C THR A 46 0.57 1.06 5.68
N CYS A 47 1.02 1.72 6.76
CA CYS A 47 0.21 1.95 7.98
C CYS A 47 -0.57 3.30 7.93
N THR A 48 -0.84 3.82 6.74
CA THR A 48 -1.47 5.13 6.52
C THR A 48 -2.75 4.97 5.71
N LEU A 49 -3.69 5.89 5.91
CA LEU A 49 -4.93 5.99 5.12
C LEU A 49 -4.85 7.10 4.06
N ASN A 50 -3.67 7.70 3.89
CA ASN A 50 -3.47 8.81 2.96
C ASN A 50 -3.53 8.34 1.50
N LEU A 51 -4.43 8.93 0.72
CA LEU A 51 -4.64 8.59 -0.70
C LEU A 51 -3.37 8.80 -1.55
N GLU A 52 -2.57 9.84 -1.24
CA GLU A 52 -1.33 10.15 -1.96
C GLU A 52 -0.25 9.06 -1.78
N GLU A 53 -0.24 8.37 -0.64
CA GLU A 53 0.72 7.30 -0.32
C GLU A 53 0.24 5.91 -0.79
N ASN A 54 -1.03 5.82 -1.19
CA ASN A 54 -1.75 4.56 -1.37
C ASN A 54 -2.23 4.44 -2.82
N GLN A 55 -3.50 4.76 -3.09
CA GLN A 55 -4.12 4.56 -4.40
C GLN A 55 -3.33 5.27 -5.51
N ASN A 56 -3.03 6.57 -5.35
CA ASN A 56 -2.34 7.35 -6.37
C ASN A 56 -0.96 6.77 -6.69
N LEU A 57 -0.20 6.40 -5.66
CA LEU A 57 1.13 5.80 -5.83
C LEU A 57 1.06 4.50 -6.63
N ILE A 58 0.04 3.66 -6.37
CA ILE A 58 -0.16 2.40 -7.10
C ILE A 58 -0.61 2.65 -8.54
N TRP A 59 -1.54 3.58 -8.78
CA TRP A 59 -1.94 3.94 -10.14
C TRP A 59 -0.76 4.45 -10.95
N ASP A 60 -0.02 5.42 -10.42
CA ASP A 60 1.16 5.99 -11.07
C ASP A 60 2.25 4.92 -11.29
N PHE A 61 2.36 3.92 -10.41
CA PHE A 61 3.29 2.79 -10.58
C PHE A 61 2.87 1.90 -11.74
N LEU A 62 1.59 1.53 -11.83
CA LEU A 62 1.06 0.68 -12.90
C LEU A 62 1.10 1.37 -14.27
N GLU A 63 0.97 2.70 -14.32
CA GLU A 63 1.15 3.47 -15.55
C GLU A 63 2.61 3.43 -16.06
N CYS A 64 3.59 3.54 -15.16
CA CYS A 64 5.00 3.50 -15.52
C CYS A 64 5.54 2.08 -15.75
N HIS A 65 4.97 1.07 -15.11
CA HIS A 65 5.46 -0.31 -15.12
C HIS A 65 4.42 -1.27 -15.71
N GLN A 66 4.22 -1.17 -17.02
CA GLN A 66 3.20 -1.94 -17.75
C GLN A 66 3.40 -3.47 -17.69
N GLN A 67 4.58 -3.94 -17.28
CA GLN A 67 4.77 -5.37 -16.97
C GLN A 67 4.06 -5.83 -15.69
N PHE A 68 3.47 -4.93 -14.90
CA PHE A 68 2.68 -5.27 -13.71
C PHE A 68 1.19 -5.04 -13.93
N LYS A 69 0.36 -5.89 -13.33
CA LYS A 69 -1.07 -5.66 -13.17
C LYS A 69 -1.48 -5.74 -11.72
N LEU A 70 -2.51 -4.99 -11.34
CA LEU A 70 -3.19 -5.18 -10.07
C LEU A 70 -3.88 -6.56 -10.08
N GLU A 71 -3.70 -7.32 -9.01
CA GLU A 71 -4.31 -8.64 -8.82
C GLU A 71 -5.28 -8.57 -7.64
N ASP A 72 -6.50 -9.06 -7.85
CA ASP A 72 -7.52 -9.13 -6.80
C ASP A 72 -6.99 -9.93 -5.60
N PRO A 73 -6.89 -9.30 -4.42
CA PRO A 73 -6.39 -9.96 -3.23
C PRO A 73 -7.46 -10.83 -2.55
N SER A 74 -8.74 -10.77 -2.95
CA SER A 74 -9.85 -11.49 -2.30
C SER A 74 -9.61 -12.98 -2.03
N PRO A 75 -8.93 -13.77 -2.90
CA PRO A 75 -8.61 -15.17 -2.63
C PRO A 75 -7.59 -15.38 -1.49
N PHE A 76 -6.83 -14.35 -1.14
CA PHE A 76 -5.78 -14.36 -0.12
C PHE A 76 -6.21 -13.70 1.19
N VAL A 77 -7.42 -13.15 1.23
CA VAL A 77 -7.96 -12.42 2.38
C VAL A 77 -8.95 -13.31 3.14
N PRO A 78 -8.87 -13.39 4.47
CA PRO A 78 -9.85 -14.09 5.29
C PRO A 78 -11.27 -13.59 5.05
N ASP A 79 -12.28 -14.47 5.18
CA ASP A 79 -13.68 -14.12 4.88
C ASP A 79 -14.19 -12.91 5.66
N ASN A 80 -13.75 -12.73 6.91
CA ASN A 80 -14.13 -11.62 7.77
C ASN A 80 -13.49 -10.26 7.38
N LEU A 81 -12.60 -10.25 6.38
CA LEU A 81 -11.93 -9.04 5.88
C LEU A 81 -12.20 -8.79 4.40
N LYS A 82 -13.05 -9.59 3.74
CA LYS A 82 -13.40 -9.39 2.33
C LYS A 82 -14.07 -8.04 2.08
N ASP A 83 -14.84 -7.53 3.04
CA ASP A 83 -15.47 -6.20 2.97
C ASP A 83 -14.46 -5.03 2.94
N ALA A 84 -13.22 -5.28 3.36
CA ALA A 84 -12.13 -4.31 3.28
C ALA A 84 -11.48 -4.25 1.90
N VAL A 85 -11.80 -5.18 0.99
CA VAL A 85 -11.32 -5.18 -0.39
C VAL A 85 -12.18 -4.22 -1.21
N LYS A 86 -11.57 -3.19 -1.78
CA LYS A 86 -12.18 -2.25 -2.72
C LYS A 86 -11.22 -1.99 -3.86
N ASP A 87 -11.72 -2.06 -5.09
CA ASP A 87 -10.94 -1.82 -6.31
C ASP A 87 -9.66 -2.67 -6.40
N SER A 88 -9.72 -3.93 -5.98
CA SER A 88 -8.56 -4.85 -5.88
C SER A 88 -7.44 -4.37 -4.94
N MET A 89 -7.77 -3.52 -3.97
CA MET A 89 -6.88 -3.07 -2.90
C MET A 89 -7.57 -3.32 -1.56
N ILE A 90 -6.78 -3.51 -0.50
CA ILE A 90 -7.31 -3.68 0.86
C ILE A 90 -7.10 -2.38 1.62
N GLN A 91 -8.18 -1.87 2.21
CA GLN A 91 -8.09 -0.74 3.13
C GLN A 91 -8.72 -1.11 4.47
N LEU A 92 -7.88 -1.30 5.49
CA LEU A 92 -8.30 -1.52 6.85
C LEU A 92 -8.47 -0.17 7.54
N ILE A 93 -9.71 0.15 7.91
CA ILE A 93 -10.08 1.35 8.65
C ILE A 93 -10.16 1.06 10.16
N PRO A 94 -9.45 1.81 11.03
CA PRO A 94 -9.42 1.53 12.46
C PRO A 94 -10.79 1.49 13.14
N SER A 95 -11.67 2.41 12.78
CA SER A 95 -13.02 2.51 13.35
C SER A 95 -13.92 1.35 12.95
N LEU A 96 -13.65 0.68 11.83
CA LEU A 96 -14.49 -0.40 11.32
C LEU A 96 -13.97 -1.78 11.72
N HIS A 97 -12.65 -1.96 11.80
CA HIS A 97 -12.04 -3.28 11.97
C HIS A 97 -11.34 -3.49 13.32
N GLN A 98 -11.40 -2.52 14.25
CA GLN A 98 -10.74 -2.58 15.56
C GLN A 98 -9.23 -2.90 15.47
N MET A 99 -8.61 -2.56 14.34
CA MET A 99 -7.21 -2.79 14.03
C MET A 99 -6.51 -1.48 13.68
N ASP A 100 -5.19 -1.52 13.60
CA ASP A 100 -4.45 -0.41 13.02
C ASP A 100 -4.85 -0.19 11.56
N GLY A 101 -4.96 1.08 11.15
CA GLY A 101 -5.26 1.41 9.76
C GLY A 101 -4.13 1.01 8.82
N PHE A 102 -4.46 0.23 7.79
CA PHE A 102 -3.50 -0.27 6.81
C PHE A 102 -4.06 -0.14 5.39
N PHE A 103 -3.15 0.00 4.44
CA PHE A 103 -3.41 -0.16 3.03
C PHE A 103 -2.53 -1.27 2.48
N ILE A 104 -3.08 -2.12 1.63
CA ILE A 104 -2.35 -3.21 0.97
C ILE A 104 -2.79 -3.29 -0.49
N SER A 105 -1.84 -3.40 -1.41
CA SER A 105 -2.07 -3.73 -2.81
C SER A 105 -1.21 -4.91 -3.23
N ARG A 106 -1.74 -5.71 -4.15
CA ARG A 106 -1.08 -6.89 -4.69
C ARG A 106 -0.97 -6.76 -6.19
N MET A 107 0.25 -6.86 -6.71
CA MET A 107 0.53 -6.68 -8.14
C MET A 107 1.28 -7.90 -8.67
N ARG A 108 0.87 -8.41 -9.82
CA ARG A 108 1.54 -9.53 -10.50
C ARG A 108 2.36 -9.01 -11.67
N ARG A 109 3.62 -9.46 -11.77
CA ARG A 109 4.45 -9.26 -12.95
C ARG A 109 4.03 -10.24 -14.04
N LEU A 110 3.71 -9.73 -15.22
CA LEU A 110 3.25 -10.50 -16.38
C LEU A 110 4.41 -10.98 -17.26
N SER A 111 5.45 -10.16 -17.40
CA SER A 111 6.59 -10.40 -18.30
C SER A 111 7.91 -9.85 -17.76
#